data_AF-A0A963BN21-F1
#
_entry.id   AF-A0A963BN21-F1
#
_cell.length_a   1.000
_cell.length_b   1.000
_cell.length_c   1.000
_cell.angle_alpha   90.00
_cell.angle_beta   90.00
_cell.angle_gamma   90.00
#
_symmetry.space_group_name_H-M   'P 1'
#
loop_
_entity.id
_entity.type
_entity.pdbx_description
1 polymer ?
#
loop_
_entity_poly.entity_id
_entity_poly.type
_entity_poly.pdbx_seq_one_letter_code
_entity_poly.pdbx_strand_id
1 'polypeptide(L)'
;MQNASKAQSAAFTPNHKIRFVTAASLFDGHDASINIMRRILQASGAEVIHLGHNRSVAEIVDAALQEDVQGIAVSSYQGGHVEYLKYMVDMLRQRGGEQIRVFAGGGGVIIPEEMHELHGYGVTRIYSPEDGQAMGLQGMILDMLEKSDFDPGELAPANLDPIMKGDFRALSRVLTALENGTLAKALQTGITQAAAEMKRRIPVLGITGTGGSGKSSLTDELVRRFRLGQGDRLRIAIIAVDPTRRKTGGALLGDRIRMNAINHPNIFMRSVATRDAKGEVPGYLTAMIDACRLADFDLIIIETPGIGQGSAAIVPLVDTSLYVMTPEFGAQSQLEKIDML
;
A
#
# COMPACT_ATOMS: atom_id res chain seq x y z
N MET A 1 8.59 21.89 -44.89
CA MET A 1 8.18 20.69 -44.13
C MET A 1 9.26 20.33 -43.11
N GLN A 2 9.51 21.22 -42.16
CA GLN A 2 10.36 20.98 -40.99
C GLN A 2 9.71 21.70 -39.82
N ASN A 3 9.75 21.07 -38.64
CA ASN A 3 9.39 21.59 -37.33
C ASN A 3 7.89 21.71 -36.96
N ALA A 4 7.25 20.56 -36.79
CA ALA A 4 6.17 20.33 -35.81
C ALA A 4 6.10 18.81 -35.63
N SER A 5 6.57 18.17 -34.56
CA SER A 5 6.02 18.23 -33.20
C SER A 5 6.92 17.44 -32.23
N LYS A 6 8.16 17.91 -31.99
CA LYS A 6 8.92 17.52 -30.79
C LYS A 6 8.55 18.47 -29.64
N ALA A 7 7.31 18.41 -29.19
CA ALA A 7 7.00 18.80 -27.82
C ALA A 7 7.20 17.54 -26.97
N GLN A 8 8.46 17.25 -26.65
CA GLN A 8 8.76 16.36 -25.53
C GLN A 8 8.11 17.02 -24.31
N SER A 9 7.02 16.45 -23.80
CA SER A 9 6.52 16.77 -22.47
C SER A 9 7.71 16.66 -21.52
N ALA A 10 8.05 17.76 -20.86
CA ALA A 10 9.10 17.74 -19.84
C ALA A 10 8.79 16.57 -18.90
N ALA A 11 9.74 15.65 -18.74
CA ALA A 11 9.54 14.46 -17.93
C ALA A 11 9.37 14.89 -16.47
N PHE A 12 8.13 14.90 -15.98
CA PHE A 12 7.86 15.12 -14.56
C PHE A 12 8.64 14.08 -13.76
N THR A 13 9.52 14.56 -12.90
CA THR A 13 10.29 13.72 -11.98
C THR A 13 9.81 14.07 -10.57
N PRO A 14 9.07 13.18 -9.89
CA PRO A 14 8.55 13.46 -8.56
C PRO A 14 9.69 13.64 -7.57
N ASN A 15 9.53 14.58 -6.64
CA ASN A 15 10.48 14.79 -5.55
C ASN A 15 10.37 13.69 -4.49
N HIS A 16 9.17 13.12 -4.32
CA HIS A 16 8.88 12.11 -3.31
C HIS A 16 8.50 10.76 -3.92
N LYS A 17 8.53 9.72 -3.08
CA LYS A 17 7.98 8.40 -3.44
C LYS A 17 6.46 8.43 -3.34
N ILE A 18 5.80 8.57 -4.49
CA ILE A 18 4.34 8.70 -4.57
C ILE A 18 3.68 7.32 -4.52
N ARG A 19 2.75 7.16 -3.58
CA ARG A 19 1.94 5.95 -3.38
C ARG A 19 0.48 6.25 -3.72
N PHE A 20 -0.19 5.29 -4.35
CA PHE A 20 -1.61 5.37 -4.69
C PHE A 20 -2.38 4.14 -4.23
N VAL A 21 -3.55 4.35 -3.62
CA VAL A 21 -4.59 3.32 -3.57
C VAL A 21 -5.46 3.43 -4.81
N THR A 22 -5.72 2.31 -5.49
CA THR A 22 -6.58 2.26 -6.68
C THR A 22 -7.67 1.20 -6.54
N ALA A 23 -8.91 1.56 -6.85
CA ALA A 23 -10.05 0.65 -6.76
C ALA A 23 -11.21 1.06 -7.69
N ALA A 24 -12.12 0.13 -7.98
CA ALA A 24 -13.46 0.47 -8.46
C ALA A 24 -14.46 0.58 -7.30
N SER A 25 -15.45 1.45 -7.45
CA SER A 25 -16.46 1.76 -6.42
C SER A 25 -17.31 0.55 -6.00
N LEU A 26 -18.15 0.72 -4.96
CA LEU A 26 -18.96 -0.35 -4.40
C LEU A 26 -20.00 -0.83 -5.43
N PHE A 27 -20.15 -2.15 -5.54
CA PHE A 27 -20.98 -2.81 -6.56
C PHE A 27 -20.62 -2.49 -8.02
N ASP A 28 -19.45 -1.91 -8.24
CA ASP A 28 -18.91 -1.68 -9.58
C ASP A 28 -17.92 -2.77 -9.96
N GLY A 29 -18.25 -3.53 -11.01
CA GLY A 29 -17.38 -4.53 -11.61
C GLY A 29 -16.51 -4.00 -12.75
N HIS A 30 -16.65 -2.72 -13.14
CA HIS A 30 -15.92 -2.13 -14.26
C HIS A 30 -14.49 -1.77 -13.85
N ASP A 31 -13.62 -2.76 -13.83
CA ASP A 31 -12.22 -2.59 -13.43
C ASP A 31 -11.27 -2.29 -14.61
N ALA A 32 -11.78 -2.33 -15.85
CA ALA A 32 -10.98 -2.17 -17.06
C ALA A 32 -10.24 -0.82 -17.09
N SER A 33 -10.95 0.27 -16.78
CA SER A 33 -10.39 1.63 -16.78
C SER A 33 -9.34 1.80 -15.68
N ILE A 34 -9.66 1.43 -14.43
CA ILE A 34 -8.73 1.55 -13.31
C ILE A 34 -7.50 0.66 -13.48
N ASN A 35 -7.65 -0.51 -14.12
CA ASN A 35 -6.52 -1.38 -14.49
C ASN A 35 -5.57 -0.72 -15.50
N ILE A 36 -6.09 0.05 -16.46
CA ILE A 36 -5.24 0.83 -17.38
C ILE A 36 -4.56 1.96 -16.61
N MET A 37 -5.30 2.73 -15.82
CA MET A 37 -4.75 3.87 -15.06
C MET A 37 -3.63 3.44 -14.11
N ARG A 38 -3.82 2.35 -13.33
CA ARG A 38 -2.78 1.86 -12.40
C ARG A 38 -1.51 1.38 -13.12
N ARG A 39 -1.63 0.82 -14.34
CA ARG A 39 -0.47 0.38 -15.13
C ARG A 39 0.36 1.59 -15.55
N ILE A 40 -0.30 2.68 -15.93
CA ILE A 40 0.36 3.93 -16.33
C ILE A 40 0.97 4.62 -15.10
N LEU A 41 0.27 4.65 -13.96
CA LEU A 41 0.83 5.13 -12.67
C LEU A 41 2.12 4.37 -12.31
N GLN A 42 2.08 3.04 -12.32
CA GLN A 42 3.24 2.20 -12.04
C GLN A 42 4.38 2.43 -13.05
N ALA A 43 4.04 2.57 -14.34
CA ALA A 43 5.02 2.84 -15.39
C ALA A 43 5.66 4.23 -15.25
N SER A 44 4.95 5.16 -14.61
CA SER A 44 5.40 6.53 -14.32
C SER A 44 6.12 6.64 -12.97
N GLY A 45 6.37 5.53 -12.28
CA GLY A 45 7.21 5.47 -11.08
C GLY A 45 6.47 5.44 -9.75
N ALA A 46 5.13 5.41 -9.74
CA ALA A 46 4.36 5.31 -8.50
C ALA A 46 4.33 3.88 -7.94
N GLU A 47 4.20 3.78 -6.62
CA GLU A 47 3.89 2.54 -5.91
C GLU A 47 2.36 2.41 -5.78
N VAL A 48 1.77 1.40 -6.42
CA VAL A 48 0.31 1.28 -6.51
C VAL A 48 -0.19 0.10 -5.69
N ILE A 49 -0.98 0.41 -4.66
CA ILE A 49 -1.75 -0.54 -3.86
C ILE A 49 -3.10 -0.72 -4.57
N HIS A 50 -3.27 -1.84 -5.25
CA HIS A 50 -4.49 -2.09 -6.01
C HIS A 50 -5.47 -2.96 -5.23
N LEU A 51 -6.68 -2.47 -5.00
CA LEU A 51 -7.72 -3.20 -4.25
C LEU A 51 -8.69 -3.94 -5.16
N GLY A 52 -8.58 -3.81 -6.49
CA GLY A 52 -9.50 -4.42 -7.44
C GLY A 52 -10.81 -3.64 -7.54
N HIS A 53 -11.93 -4.36 -7.56
CA HIS A 53 -13.26 -3.82 -7.79
C HIS A 53 -14.21 -4.11 -6.63
N ASN A 54 -15.43 -3.56 -6.66
CA ASN A 54 -16.45 -3.75 -5.63
C ASN A 54 -15.95 -3.38 -4.22
N ARG A 55 -15.41 -2.16 -4.05
CA ARG A 55 -14.88 -1.70 -2.76
C ARG A 55 -15.75 -0.64 -2.12
N SER A 56 -16.08 -0.83 -0.85
CA SER A 56 -16.73 0.18 -0.04
C SER A 56 -15.80 1.36 0.25
N VAL A 57 -16.37 2.52 0.57
CA VAL A 57 -15.58 3.68 1.00
C VAL A 57 -14.71 3.34 2.21
N ALA A 58 -15.26 2.61 3.18
CA ALA A 58 -14.53 2.22 4.39
C ALA A 58 -13.28 1.40 4.06
N GLU A 59 -13.39 0.39 3.19
CA GLU A 59 -12.24 -0.42 2.77
C GLU A 59 -11.14 0.42 2.08
N ILE A 60 -11.53 1.34 1.19
CA ILE A 60 -10.57 2.20 0.49
C ILE A 60 -9.88 3.16 1.47
N VAL A 61 -10.65 3.79 2.36
CA VAL A 61 -10.13 4.76 3.33
C VAL A 61 -9.23 4.07 4.35
N ASP A 62 -9.64 2.93 4.91
CA ASP A 62 -8.83 2.19 5.87
C ASP A 62 -7.52 1.72 5.22
N ALA A 63 -7.55 1.23 3.98
CA ALA A 63 -6.34 0.93 3.23
C ALA A 63 -5.48 2.19 3.01
N ALA A 64 -6.05 3.30 2.54
CA ALA A 64 -5.30 4.53 2.27
C ALA A 64 -4.62 5.11 3.52
N LEU A 65 -5.28 5.06 4.67
CA LEU A 65 -4.74 5.53 5.94
C LEU A 65 -3.63 4.62 6.48
N GLN A 66 -3.80 3.30 6.37
CA GLN A 66 -2.79 2.31 6.79
C GLN A 66 -1.55 2.35 5.88
N GLU A 67 -1.76 2.46 4.58
CA GLU A 67 -0.71 2.53 3.55
C GLU A 67 -0.04 3.91 3.46
N ASP A 68 -0.63 4.92 4.12
CA ASP A 68 -0.20 6.32 4.15
C ASP A 68 0.06 6.89 2.75
N VAL A 69 -0.92 6.73 1.86
CA VAL A 69 -0.80 7.15 0.47
C VAL A 69 -1.02 8.65 0.28
N GLN A 70 -0.41 9.22 -0.74
CA GLN A 70 -0.67 10.59 -1.16
C GLN A 70 -1.97 10.72 -1.96
N GLY A 71 -2.34 9.67 -2.69
CA GLY A 71 -3.50 9.69 -3.58
C GLY A 71 -4.37 8.43 -3.54
N ILE A 72 -5.66 8.64 -3.76
CA ILE A 72 -6.65 7.59 -4.02
C ILE A 72 -7.19 7.83 -5.43
N ALA A 73 -7.22 6.80 -6.27
CA ALA A 73 -7.88 6.86 -7.57
C ALA A 73 -9.03 5.84 -7.65
N VAL A 74 -10.25 6.33 -7.89
CA VAL A 74 -11.44 5.49 -7.98
C VAL A 74 -12.10 5.58 -9.34
N SER A 75 -12.46 4.41 -9.90
CA SER A 75 -13.40 4.35 -11.01
C SER A 75 -14.83 4.12 -10.52
N SER A 76 -15.79 4.89 -11.04
CA SER A 76 -17.22 4.70 -10.72
C SER A 76 -18.09 4.83 -11.97
N TYR A 77 -18.66 3.71 -12.41
CA TYR A 77 -19.48 3.59 -13.62
C TYR A 77 -20.95 3.22 -13.35
N GLN A 78 -21.33 2.97 -12.10
CA GLN A 78 -22.68 2.51 -11.72
C GLN A 78 -23.59 3.62 -11.16
N GLY A 79 -23.12 4.87 -11.08
CA GLY A 79 -23.84 5.97 -10.43
C GLY A 79 -23.65 5.97 -8.91
N GLY A 80 -24.32 6.90 -8.21
CA GLY A 80 -24.15 7.12 -6.76
C GLY A 80 -22.76 7.66 -6.38
N HIS A 81 -22.00 8.13 -7.37
CA HIS A 81 -20.64 8.65 -7.22
C HIS A 81 -20.58 9.92 -6.38
N VAL A 82 -21.64 10.74 -6.39
CA VAL A 82 -21.71 11.96 -5.58
C VAL A 82 -21.67 11.62 -4.10
N GLU A 83 -22.57 10.75 -3.63
CA GLU A 83 -22.64 10.30 -2.25
C GLU A 83 -21.39 9.51 -1.86
N TYR A 84 -20.93 8.62 -2.75
CA TYR A 84 -19.75 7.79 -2.53
C TYR A 84 -18.49 8.64 -2.30
N LEU A 85 -18.23 9.63 -3.15
CA LEU A 85 -17.04 10.48 -3.06
C LEU A 85 -17.14 11.49 -1.91
N LYS A 86 -18.33 12.06 -1.64
CA LYS A 86 -18.52 12.91 -0.45
C LYS A 86 -18.26 12.13 0.83
N TYR A 87 -18.80 10.92 0.95
CA TYR A 87 -18.58 10.07 2.11
C TYR A 87 -17.10 9.71 2.29
N MET A 88 -16.37 9.47 1.20
CA MET A 88 -14.93 9.27 1.24
C MET A 88 -14.18 10.48 1.78
N VAL A 89 -14.48 11.67 1.27
CA VAL A 89 -13.87 12.92 1.75
C VAL A 89 -14.16 13.15 3.23
N ASP A 90 -15.39 12.92 3.68
CA ASP A 90 -15.76 13.07 5.10
C ASP A 90 -15.03 12.09 5.99
N MET A 91 -14.96 10.81 5.60
CA MET A 91 -14.27 9.79 6.37
C MET A 91 -12.77 10.04 6.45
N LEU A 92 -12.14 10.51 5.37
CA LEU A 92 -10.74 10.93 5.36
C LEU A 92 -10.50 12.08 6.35
N ARG A 93 -11.33 13.13 6.32
CA ARG A 93 -11.23 14.26 7.26
C ARG A 93 -11.40 13.83 8.71
N GLN A 94 -12.34 12.94 8.99
CA GLN A 94 -12.62 12.46 10.34
C GLN A 94 -11.50 11.57 10.91
N ARG A 95 -10.71 10.91 10.05
CA ARG A 95 -9.71 9.90 10.44
C ARG A 95 -8.27 10.33 10.17
N GLY A 96 -8.01 11.63 9.99
CA GLY A 96 -6.66 12.20 9.84
C GLY A 96 -5.99 11.93 8.49
N GLY A 97 -6.80 11.84 7.42
CA GLY A 97 -6.39 11.67 6.03
C GLY A 97 -6.81 12.83 5.11
N GLU A 98 -7.09 14.01 5.66
CA GLU A 98 -7.54 15.20 4.92
C GLU A 98 -6.59 15.68 3.81
N GLN A 99 -5.30 15.34 3.91
CA GLN A 99 -4.27 15.64 2.91
C GLN A 99 -4.28 14.68 1.71
N ILE A 100 -4.93 13.52 1.85
CA ILE A 100 -4.94 12.49 0.79
C ILE A 100 -5.75 13.00 -0.38
N ARG A 101 -5.14 13.01 -1.57
CA ARG A 101 -5.77 13.52 -2.79
C ARG A 101 -6.74 12.48 -3.35
N VAL A 102 -8.00 12.85 -3.51
CA VAL A 102 -9.02 11.96 -4.09
C VAL A 102 -9.19 12.28 -5.57
N PHE A 103 -8.97 11.28 -6.41
CA PHE A 103 -9.16 11.34 -7.86
C PHE A 103 -10.25 10.36 -8.27
N ALA A 104 -11.06 10.74 -9.27
CA ALA A 104 -12.06 9.83 -9.81
C ALA A 104 -12.23 9.92 -11.33
N GLY A 105 -12.85 8.89 -11.91
CA GLY A 105 -13.31 8.87 -13.29
C GLY A 105 -14.48 7.91 -13.47
N GLY A 106 -15.46 8.30 -14.28
CA GLY A 106 -16.65 7.48 -14.56
C GLY A 106 -17.06 7.51 -16.03
N GLY A 107 -16.17 7.95 -16.92
CA GLY A 107 -16.55 8.26 -18.30
C GLY A 107 -17.64 9.34 -18.33
N GLY A 108 -18.70 9.12 -19.09
CA GLY A 108 -19.84 10.04 -19.17
C GLY A 108 -20.88 9.91 -18.06
N VAL A 109 -20.63 9.08 -17.03
CA VAL A 109 -21.59 8.88 -15.93
C VAL A 109 -21.60 10.05 -14.95
N ILE A 110 -20.46 10.73 -14.79
CA ILE A 110 -20.31 11.90 -13.91
C ILE A 110 -20.44 13.16 -14.77
N ILE A 111 -21.50 13.95 -14.58
CA ILE A 111 -21.77 15.14 -15.41
C ILE A 111 -21.01 16.38 -14.91
N PRO A 112 -20.79 17.42 -15.74
CA PRO A 112 -19.99 18.59 -15.37
C PRO A 112 -20.45 19.30 -14.09
N GLU A 113 -21.75 19.39 -13.85
CA GLU A 113 -22.31 20.00 -12.64
C GLU A 113 -21.93 19.23 -11.37
N GLU A 114 -22.00 17.89 -11.43
CA GLU A 114 -21.58 17.02 -10.32
C GLU A 114 -20.07 17.06 -10.12
N MET A 115 -19.28 17.16 -11.19
CA MET A 115 -17.84 17.35 -11.08
C MET A 115 -17.51 18.63 -10.32
N HIS A 116 -18.18 19.74 -10.67
CA HIS A 116 -17.97 21.03 -10.00
C HIS A 116 -18.36 20.96 -8.51
N GLU A 117 -19.49 20.32 -8.20
CA GLU A 117 -19.94 20.10 -6.83
C GLU A 117 -18.92 19.27 -6.02
N LEU A 118 -18.45 18.16 -6.58
CA LEU A 118 -17.51 17.25 -5.92
C LEU A 118 -16.12 17.89 -5.74
N HIS A 119 -15.66 18.68 -6.70
CA HIS A 119 -14.42 19.47 -6.56
C HIS A 119 -14.57 20.50 -5.44
N GLY A 120 -15.70 21.21 -5.39
CA GLY A 120 -16.00 22.16 -4.31
C GLY A 120 -16.11 21.49 -2.93
N TYR A 121 -16.52 20.23 -2.87
CA TYR A 121 -16.63 19.47 -1.63
C TYR A 121 -15.28 19.02 -1.07
N GLY A 122 -14.33 18.69 -1.95
CA GLY A 122 -12.97 18.27 -1.56
C GLY A 122 -12.33 17.18 -2.43
N VAL A 123 -13.00 16.72 -3.50
CA VAL A 123 -12.36 15.83 -4.49
C VAL A 123 -11.31 16.62 -5.27
N THR A 124 -10.08 16.10 -5.35
CA THR A 124 -8.96 16.81 -5.99
C THR A 124 -9.19 17.02 -7.48
N ARG A 125 -9.59 15.97 -8.19
CA ARG A 125 -9.91 16.05 -9.62
C ARG A 125 -10.77 14.86 -10.05
N ILE A 126 -11.71 15.13 -10.93
CA ILE A 126 -12.47 14.12 -11.67
C ILE A 126 -12.14 14.33 -13.13
N TYR A 127 -11.72 13.27 -13.82
CA TYR A 127 -11.34 13.35 -15.23
C TYR A 127 -12.51 12.93 -16.12
N SER A 128 -12.93 13.84 -17.00
CA SER A 128 -13.99 13.57 -17.98
C SER A 128 -13.43 12.91 -19.25
N PRO A 129 -14.29 12.37 -20.15
CA PRO A 129 -13.86 11.91 -21.46
C PRO A 129 -13.13 12.98 -22.28
N GLU A 130 -13.57 14.24 -22.18
CA GLU A 130 -12.96 15.39 -22.86
C GLU A 130 -11.55 15.68 -22.33
N ASP A 131 -11.35 15.60 -21.00
CA ASP A 131 -10.01 15.66 -20.40
C ASP A 131 -9.11 14.55 -20.95
N GLY A 132 -9.65 13.34 -21.11
CA GLY A 132 -8.94 12.21 -21.71
C GLY A 132 -8.51 12.45 -23.16
N GLN A 133 -9.33 13.13 -23.96
CA GLN A 133 -8.99 13.52 -25.33
C GLN A 133 -7.95 14.65 -25.36
N ALA A 134 -8.06 15.63 -24.47
CA ALA A 134 -7.21 16.81 -24.45
C ALA A 134 -5.81 16.53 -23.86
N MET A 135 -5.75 15.79 -22.75
CA MET A 135 -4.52 15.51 -22.01
C MET A 135 -3.85 14.20 -22.46
N GLY A 136 -4.64 13.28 -23.02
CA GLY A 136 -4.26 11.88 -23.16
C GLY A 136 -4.16 11.16 -21.80
N LEU A 137 -4.15 9.82 -21.84
CA LEU A 137 -4.05 9.00 -20.63
C LEU A 137 -2.78 9.30 -19.81
N GLN A 138 -1.65 9.51 -20.50
CA GLN A 138 -0.39 9.85 -19.84
C GLN A 138 -0.47 11.23 -19.17
N GLY A 139 -1.06 12.23 -19.83
CA GLY A 139 -1.20 13.58 -19.27
C GLY A 139 -2.05 13.62 -18.01
N MET A 140 -3.15 12.84 -17.97
CA MET A 140 -3.96 12.70 -16.76
C MET A 140 -3.15 12.10 -15.60
N ILE A 141 -2.33 11.07 -15.86
CA ILE A 141 -1.50 10.48 -14.81
C ILE A 141 -0.41 11.45 -14.33
N LEU A 142 0.23 12.20 -15.23
CA LEU A 142 1.22 13.21 -14.84
C LEU A 142 0.58 14.28 -13.93
N ASP A 143 -0.60 14.74 -14.30
CA ASP A 143 -1.39 15.68 -13.48
C ASP A 143 -1.75 15.11 -12.10
N MET A 144 -2.12 13.82 -12.02
CA MET A 144 -2.35 13.14 -10.75
C MET A 144 -1.09 13.08 -9.88
N LEU A 145 0.07 12.77 -10.49
CA LEU A 145 1.34 12.67 -9.79
C LEU A 145 1.81 14.03 -9.28
N GLU A 146 1.74 15.08 -10.11
CA GLU A 146 2.09 16.45 -9.73
C GLU A 146 1.30 16.92 -8.51
N LYS A 147 -0.02 16.68 -8.49
CA LYS A 147 -0.89 17.05 -7.35
C LYS A 147 -0.64 16.21 -6.08
N SER A 148 0.06 15.07 -6.22
CA SER A 148 0.30 14.12 -5.14
C SER A 148 1.78 14.08 -4.69
N ASP A 149 2.62 14.99 -5.18
CA ASP A 149 4.05 15.04 -4.86
C ASP A 149 4.31 15.76 -3.52
N PHE A 150 3.99 15.09 -2.41
CA PHE A 150 4.30 15.52 -1.06
C PHE A 150 4.77 14.35 -0.19
N ASP A 151 5.44 14.62 0.93
CA ASP A 151 5.85 13.61 1.91
C ASP A 151 4.83 13.51 3.06
N PRO A 152 3.97 12.47 3.11
CA PRO A 152 3.05 12.28 4.24
C PRO A 152 3.79 11.91 5.53
N GLY A 153 5.05 11.46 5.44
CA GLY A 153 5.91 11.15 6.58
C GLY A 153 6.29 12.38 7.43
N GLU A 154 6.20 13.60 6.89
CA GLU A 154 6.39 14.84 7.67
C GLU A 154 5.39 14.98 8.84
N LEU A 155 4.24 14.31 8.72
CA LEU A 155 3.19 14.30 9.74
C LEU A 155 3.37 13.16 10.77
N ALA A 156 4.51 12.46 10.75
CA ALA A 156 4.86 11.49 11.77
C ALA A 156 4.85 12.14 13.17
N PRO A 157 4.40 11.41 14.21
CA PRO A 157 4.39 11.94 15.58
C PRO A 157 5.80 12.33 16.03
N ALA A 158 5.91 13.32 16.91
CA ALA A 158 7.20 13.76 17.44
C ALA A 158 7.76 12.84 18.54
N ASN A 159 6.92 11.98 19.12
CA ASN A 159 7.26 11.08 20.22
C ASN A 159 6.57 9.70 20.05
N LEU A 160 6.88 8.78 20.97
CA LEU A 160 6.42 7.39 20.90
C LEU A 160 4.97 7.19 21.38
N ASP A 161 4.40 8.15 22.11
CA ASP A 161 3.13 7.94 22.83
C ASP A 161 1.96 7.52 21.93
N PRO A 162 1.75 8.11 20.73
CA PRO A 162 0.67 7.68 19.84
C PRO A 162 0.86 6.23 19.37
N ILE A 163 2.10 5.85 19.04
CA ILE A 163 2.44 4.49 18.60
C ILE A 163 2.15 3.52 19.75
N MET A 164 2.63 3.82 20.97
CA MET A 164 2.44 2.97 22.15
C MET A 164 0.98 2.81 22.58
N LYS A 165 0.10 3.75 22.17
CA LYS A 165 -1.36 3.63 22.36
C LYS A 165 -2.04 2.80 21.26
N GLY A 166 -1.28 2.26 20.32
CA GLY A 166 -1.77 1.47 19.20
C GLY A 166 -2.51 2.30 18.14
N ASP A 167 -2.15 3.57 17.96
CA ASP A 167 -2.69 4.43 16.90
C ASP A 167 -2.13 4.03 15.53
N PHE A 168 -2.97 3.42 14.69
CA PHE A 168 -2.59 2.98 13.36
C PHE A 168 -2.20 4.14 12.43
N ARG A 169 -2.84 5.31 12.54
CA ARG A 169 -2.51 6.44 11.67
C ARG A 169 -1.11 6.97 12.01
N ALA A 170 -0.81 7.09 13.31
CA ALA A 170 0.51 7.49 13.76
C ALA A 170 1.60 6.47 13.35
N LEU A 171 1.32 5.18 13.52
CA LEU A 171 2.21 4.10 13.07
C LEU A 171 2.48 4.20 11.56
N SER A 172 1.44 4.31 10.74
CA SER A 172 1.58 4.39 9.28
C SER A 172 2.50 5.52 8.82
N ARG A 173 2.42 6.69 9.44
CA ARG A 173 3.29 7.84 9.12
C ARG A 173 4.73 7.61 9.58
N VAL A 174 4.93 6.97 10.74
CA VAL A 174 6.27 6.53 11.16
C VAL A 174 6.85 5.53 10.19
N LEU A 175 6.07 4.54 9.74
CA LEU A 175 6.52 3.56 8.75
C LEU A 175 6.93 4.24 7.44
N THR A 176 6.17 5.23 6.97
CA THR A 176 6.54 6.05 5.78
C THR A 176 7.86 6.79 6.00
N ALA A 177 8.01 7.48 7.13
CA ALA A 177 9.23 8.25 7.42
C ALA A 177 10.46 7.34 7.60
N LEU A 178 10.29 6.12 8.13
CA LEU A 178 11.33 5.09 8.16
C LEU A 178 11.70 4.62 6.75
N GLU A 179 10.71 4.35 5.91
CA GLU A 179 10.88 3.90 4.52
C GLU A 179 11.61 4.94 3.66
N ASN A 180 11.34 6.23 3.92
CA ASN A 180 11.93 7.36 3.23
C ASN A 180 13.27 7.84 3.85
N GLY A 181 13.63 7.33 5.03
CA GLY A 181 14.81 7.80 5.76
C GLY A 181 14.70 9.23 6.29
N THR A 182 13.47 9.74 6.43
CA THR A 182 13.16 11.12 6.88
C THR A 182 12.75 11.19 8.36
N LEU A 183 12.57 10.04 9.03
CA LEU A 183 12.22 10.01 10.45
C LEU A 183 13.30 10.70 11.30
N ALA A 184 12.87 11.54 12.24
CA ALA A 184 13.77 12.19 13.18
C ALA A 184 14.63 11.16 13.94
N LYS A 185 15.96 11.33 13.91
CA LYS A 185 16.92 10.38 14.52
C LYS A 185 16.61 10.07 15.98
N ALA A 186 16.20 11.08 16.76
CA ALA A 186 15.83 10.90 18.16
C ALA A 186 14.65 9.93 18.33
N LEU A 187 13.63 10.04 17.48
CA LEU A 187 12.48 9.14 17.50
C LEU A 187 12.87 7.74 17.01
N GLN A 188 13.67 7.64 15.94
CA GLN A 188 14.16 6.35 15.45
C GLN A 188 14.95 5.60 16.52
N THR A 189 15.88 6.28 17.20
CA THR A 189 16.64 5.70 18.33
C THR A 189 15.71 5.32 19.48
N GLY A 190 14.73 6.17 19.79
CA GLY A 190 13.72 5.87 20.81
C GLY A 190 12.91 4.61 20.50
N ILE A 191 12.51 4.40 19.23
CA ILE A 191 11.81 3.18 18.79
C ILE A 191 12.68 1.95 19.05
N THR A 192 13.93 1.96 18.58
CA THR A 192 14.84 0.82 18.72
C THR A 192 15.14 0.50 20.19
N GLN A 193 15.40 1.53 21.02
CA GLN A 193 15.67 1.34 22.44
C GLN A 193 14.44 0.80 23.19
N ALA A 194 13.27 1.41 22.99
CA ALA A 194 12.05 0.97 23.66
C ALA A 194 11.66 -0.46 23.23
N ALA A 195 11.85 -0.81 21.95
CA ALA A 195 11.58 -2.17 21.46
C ALA A 195 12.52 -3.20 22.10
N ALA A 196 13.80 -2.86 22.29
CA ALA A 196 14.79 -3.72 22.95
C ALA A 196 14.53 -3.91 24.47
N GLU A 197 13.95 -2.90 25.12
CA GLU A 197 13.63 -2.93 26.56
C GLU A 197 12.27 -3.58 26.87
N MET A 198 11.48 -3.94 25.85
CA MET A 198 10.18 -4.56 26.06
C MET A 198 10.28 -5.90 26.78
N LYS A 199 9.54 -6.03 27.87
CA LYS A 199 9.40 -7.28 28.63
C LYS A 199 8.50 -8.30 27.92
N ARG A 200 7.47 -7.82 27.20
CA ARG A 200 6.56 -8.67 26.44
C ARG A 200 7.18 -9.00 25.10
N ARG A 201 7.41 -10.29 24.83
CA ARG A 201 7.85 -10.75 23.52
C ARG A 201 6.64 -10.84 22.59
N ILE A 202 6.70 -10.10 21.48
CA ILE A 202 5.71 -10.16 20.41
C ILE A 202 6.27 -11.06 19.31
N PRO A 203 5.63 -12.20 19.01
CA PRO A 203 6.11 -13.11 17.97
C PRO A 203 6.06 -12.45 16.59
N VAL A 204 7.10 -12.72 15.80
CA VAL A 204 7.22 -12.31 14.40
C VAL A 204 7.26 -13.57 13.53
N LEU A 205 6.22 -13.75 12.70
CA LEU A 205 6.12 -14.83 11.72
C LEU A 205 6.55 -14.32 10.34
N GLY A 206 7.62 -14.88 9.79
CA GLY A 206 8.02 -14.66 8.40
C GLY A 206 7.38 -15.69 7.48
N ILE A 207 6.71 -15.25 6.44
CA ILE A 207 6.14 -16.08 5.37
C ILE A 207 6.89 -15.76 4.09
N THR A 208 7.53 -16.78 3.53
CA THR A 208 8.32 -16.66 2.31
C THR A 208 8.09 -17.86 1.41
N GLY A 209 8.62 -17.84 0.19
CA GLY A 209 8.33 -18.86 -0.81
C GLY A 209 8.35 -18.34 -2.24
N THR A 210 8.19 -19.25 -3.19
CA THR A 210 8.28 -18.93 -4.62
C THR A 210 7.18 -17.97 -5.07
N GLY A 211 7.44 -17.24 -6.16
CA GLY A 211 6.44 -16.35 -6.77
C GLY A 211 5.20 -17.13 -7.18
N GLY A 212 4.02 -16.65 -6.77
CA GLY A 212 2.74 -17.29 -7.12
C GLY A 212 2.38 -18.54 -6.33
N SER A 213 3.16 -18.94 -5.30
CA SER A 213 2.87 -20.13 -4.49
C SER A 213 1.63 -20.02 -3.58
N GLY A 214 1.00 -18.85 -3.52
CA GLY A 214 -0.18 -18.62 -2.69
C GLY A 214 0.11 -18.03 -1.31
N LYS A 215 1.29 -17.42 -1.09
CA LYS A 215 1.68 -16.77 0.17
C LYS A 215 0.58 -15.86 0.74
N SER A 216 0.17 -14.83 0.00
CA SER A 216 -0.84 -13.86 0.48
C SER A 216 -2.20 -14.48 0.74
N SER A 217 -2.61 -15.46 -0.08
CA SER A 217 -3.84 -16.22 0.16
C SER A 217 -3.76 -17.06 1.43
N LEU A 218 -2.60 -17.68 1.70
CA LEU A 218 -2.36 -18.43 2.93
C LEU A 218 -2.30 -17.50 4.14
N THR A 219 -1.63 -16.34 4.02
CA THR A 219 -1.58 -15.29 5.03
C THR A 219 -2.99 -14.85 5.42
N ASP A 220 -3.85 -14.56 4.44
CA ASP A 220 -5.26 -14.18 4.67
C ASP A 220 -6.02 -15.28 5.41
N GLU A 221 -5.87 -16.53 4.97
CA GLU A 221 -6.52 -17.67 5.59
C GLU A 221 -6.02 -17.90 7.02
N LEU A 222 -4.73 -17.71 7.31
CA LEU A 222 -4.16 -17.77 8.66
C LEU A 222 -4.73 -16.68 9.56
N VAL A 223 -4.79 -15.42 9.08
CA VAL A 223 -5.42 -14.30 9.80
C VAL A 223 -6.87 -14.64 10.11
N ARG A 224 -7.62 -15.20 9.15
CA ARG A 224 -8.99 -15.68 9.37
C ARG A 224 -9.07 -16.73 10.48
N ARG A 225 -8.12 -17.68 10.56
CA ARG A 225 -8.10 -18.70 11.64
C ARG A 225 -7.78 -18.06 12.99
N PHE A 226 -6.86 -17.10 13.06
CA PHE A 226 -6.59 -16.36 14.30
C PHE A 226 -7.83 -15.61 14.78
N ARG A 227 -8.50 -14.89 13.88
CA ARG A 227 -9.74 -14.18 14.19
C ARG A 227 -10.81 -15.12 14.74
N LEU A 228 -11.12 -16.20 14.03
CA LEU A 228 -12.14 -17.16 14.47
C LEU A 228 -11.75 -17.91 15.75
N GLY A 229 -10.52 -18.40 15.83
CA GLY A 229 -10.03 -19.20 16.95
C GLY A 229 -9.83 -18.40 18.24
N GLN A 230 -9.68 -17.08 18.15
CA GLN A 230 -9.43 -16.20 19.28
C GLN A 230 -10.57 -15.20 19.51
N GLY A 231 -11.68 -15.29 18.75
CA GLY A 231 -12.83 -14.39 18.86
C GLY A 231 -12.45 -12.93 18.62
N ASP A 232 -11.68 -12.68 17.55
CA ASP A 232 -11.21 -11.36 17.11
C ASP A 232 -10.37 -10.56 18.14
N ARG A 233 -9.97 -11.18 19.27
CA ARG A 233 -9.23 -10.49 20.34
C ARG A 233 -7.81 -10.08 19.94
N LEU A 234 -7.17 -10.84 19.05
CA LEU A 234 -5.75 -10.64 18.73
C LEU A 234 -5.58 -9.42 17.84
N ARG A 235 -4.61 -8.57 18.20
CA ARG A 235 -4.12 -7.50 17.34
C ARG A 235 -3.01 -8.02 16.45
N ILE A 236 -3.17 -7.95 15.12
CA ILE A 236 -2.20 -8.50 14.16
C ILE A 236 -1.72 -7.40 13.22
N ALA A 237 -0.40 -7.23 13.12
CA ALA A 237 0.25 -6.40 12.12
C ALA A 237 0.75 -7.27 10.97
N ILE A 238 0.53 -6.85 9.73
CA ILE A 238 0.96 -7.54 8.51
C ILE A 238 1.84 -6.56 7.71
N ILE A 239 3.08 -6.94 7.43
CA ILE A 239 3.97 -6.19 6.52
C ILE A 239 4.21 -7.06 5.30
N ALA A 240 3.66 -6.66 4.15
CA ALA A 240 3.79 -7.39 2.90
C ALA A 240 4.77 -6.69 1.98
N VAL A 241 5.81 -7.38 1.55
CA VAL A 241 6.91 -6.83 0.75
C VAL A 241 6.77 -7.30 -0.69
N ASP A 242 6.70 -6.36 -1.62
CA ASP A 242 6.55 -6.60 -3.06
C ASP A 242 7.74 -6.01 -3.86
N PRO A 243 8.13 -6.62 -4.99
CA PRO A 243 9.30 -6.18 -5.75
C PRO A 243 9.03 -4.88 -6.51
N THR A 244 9.99 -3.95 -6.45
CA THR A 244 9.98 -2.73 -7.27
C THR A 244 10.46 -3.01 -8.70
N ARG A 245 9.80 -2.42 -9.70
CA ARG A 245 10.23 -2.53 -11.09
C ARG A 245 11.44 -1.63 -11.34
N ARG A 246 12.63 -2.24 -11.43
CA ARG A 246 13.91 -1.52 -11.68
C ARG A 246 13.87 -0.55 -12.87
N LYS A 247 13.12 -0.87 -13.93
CA LYS A 247 13.04 -0.04 -15.14
C LYS A 247 12.27 1.27 -14.93
N THR A 248 11.21 1.25 -14.13
CA THR A 248 10.29 2.40 -13.97
C THR A 248 10.40 3.04 -12.59
N GLY A 249 10.99 2.37 -11.61
CA GLY A 249 11.04 2.81 -10.21
C GLY A 249 9.73 2.62 -9.44
N GLY A 250 8.62 2.30 -10.12
CA GLY A 250 7.32 2.04 -9.51
C GLY A 250 7.12 0.58 -9.10
N ALA A 251 6.06 0.32 -8.33
CA ALA A 251 5.72 -1.00 -7.83
C ALA A 251 4.21 -1.28 -7.96
N LEU A 252 3.84 -2.54 -8.11
CA LEU A 252 2.46 -2.99 -7.95
C LEU A 252 2.46 -3.77 -6.66
N LEU A 253 1.90 -3.17 -5.62
CA LEU A 253 1.76 -3.74 -4.29
C LEU A 253 0.47 -4.56 -4.28
N GLY A 254 0.60 -5.81 -4.68
CA GLY A 254 -0.49 -6.70 -5.09
C GLY A 254 -1.01 -7.60 -3.98
N ASP A 255 -0.33 -7.71 -2.85
CA ASP A 255 -0.70 -8.67 -1.82
C ASP A 255 -2.03 -8.32 -1.14
N ARG A 256 -2.30 -7.03 -0.90
CA ARG A 256 -3.53 -6.57 -0.23
C ARG A 256 -4.81 -6.96 -0.99
N ILE A 257 -4.78 -7.10 -2.31
CA ILE A 257 -5.97 -7.51 -3.08
C ILE A 257 -6.47 -8.91 -2.72
N ARG A 258 -5.59 -9.76 -2.15
CA ARG A 258 -5.92 -11.14 -1.75
C ARG A 258 -6.46 -11.25 -0.33
N MET A 259 -6.38 -10.16 0.44
CA MET A 259 -6.68 -10.16 1.87
C MET A 259 -8.16 -9.82 2.12
N ASN A 260 -8.98 -10.83 2.43
CA ASN A 260 -10.40 -10.65 2.73
C ASN A 260 -10.67 -10.60 4.24
N ALA A 261 -9.80 -11.19 5.06
CA ALA A 261 -9.95 -11.31 6.50
C ALA A 261 -9.36 -10.13 7.29
N ILE A 262 -8.76 -9.14 6.61
CA ILE A 262 -8.07 -8.02 7.26
C ILE A 262 -8.98 -6.82 7.56
N ASN A 263 -10.23 -6.81 7.10
CA ASN A 263 -11.16 -5.71 7.35
C ASN A 263 -11.73 -5.78 8.78
N HIS A 264 -10.89 -5.43 9.76
CA HIS A 264 -11.23 -5.44 11.19
C HIS A 264 -10.33 -4.46 11.97
N PRO A 265 -10.83 -3.76 13.02
CA PRO A 265 -10.05 -2.76 13.76
C PRO A 265 -8.76 -3.27 14.41
N ASN A 266 -8.69 -4.56 14.73
CA ASN A 266 -7.49 -5.18 15.33
C ASN A 266 -6.45 -5.61 14.29
N ILE A 267 -6.71 -5.45 12.99
CA ILE A 267 -5.80 -5.87 11.93
C ILE A 267 -5.23 -4.66 11.21
N PHE A 268 -3.92 -4.58 11.21
CA PHE A 268 -3.16 -3.57 10.49
C PHE A 268 -2.39 -4.23 9.35
N MET A 269 -2.39 -3.63 8.17
CA MET A 269 -1.55 -4.09 7.07
C MET A 269 -0.80 -2.91 6.46
N ARG A 270 0.45 -3.13 6.06
CA ARG A 270 1.26 -2.19 5.29
C ARG A 270 1.95 -2.93 4.16
N SER A 271 1.76 -2.46 2.92
CA SER A 271 2.50 -2.94 1.78
C SER A 271 3.77 -2.11 1.55
N VAL A 272 4.88 -2.77 1.30
CA VAL A 272 6.22 -2.16 1.23
C VAL A 272 6.87 -2.59 -0.08
N ALA A 273 7.56 -1.65 -0.75
CA ALA A 273 8.25 -1.95 -1.99
C ALA A 273 9.74 -2.24 -1.72
N THR A 274 10.37 -3.20 -2.41
CA THR A 274 11.81 -3.45 -2.22
C THR A 274 12.71 -2.23 -2.49
N ARG A 275 12.23 -1.26 -3.29
CA ARG A 275 12.95 -0.08 -3.79
C ARG A 275 14.34 -0.45 -4.32
N ASP A 276 15.37 0.25 -3.86
CA ASP A 276 16.77 0.07 -4.26
C ASP A 276 17.50 -1.06 -3.50
N ALA A 277 16.77 -1.87 -2.71
CA ALA A 277 17.38 -2.98 -1.98
C ALA A 277 18.09 -3.95 -2.94
N LYS A 278 19.35 -4.26 -2.62
CA LYS A 278 20.14 -5.25 -3.34
C LYS A 278 19.65 -6.69 -3.07
N GLY A 279 18.97 -6.89 -1.95
CA GLY A 279 18.35 -8.15 -1.54
C GLY A 279 16.83 -8.11 -1.61
N GLU A 280 16.20 -9.22 -1.24
CA GLU A 280 14.74 -9.40 -1.33
C GLU A 280 13.97 -8.72 -0.21
N VAL A 281 14.66 -8.30 0.85
CA VAL A 281 14.09 -7.62 2.01
C VAL A 281 14.78 -6.26 2.22
N PRO A 282 14.03 -5.16 2.38
CA PRO A 282 14.63 -3.84 2.62
C PRO A 282 15.32 -3.71 3.99
N GLY A 283 16.40 -2.94 4.05
CA GLY A 283 17.15 -2.71 5.30
C GLY A 283 16.37 -1.94 6.38
N TYR A 284 15.33 -1.19 6.00
CA TYR A 284 14.47 -0.48 6.95
C TYR A 284 13.41 -1.40 7.60
N LEU A 285 13.28 -2.65 7.15
CA LEU A 285 12.26 -3.56 7.69
C LEU A 285 12.45 -3.84 9.18
N THR A 286 13.69 -3.97 9.66
CA THR A 286 13.98 -4.14 11.10
C THR A 286 13.38 -3.01 11.93
N ALA A 287 13.56 -1.76 11.49
CA ALA A 287 13.02 -0.60 12.20
C ALA A 287 11.47 -0.56 12.15
N MET A 288 10.87 -1.03 11.05
CA MET A 288 9.42 -1.17 10.94
C MET A 288 8.87 -2.24 11.90
N ILE A 289 9.56 -3.38 12.04
CA ILE A 289 9.21 -4.43 13.00
C ILE A 289 9.27 -3.87 14.42
N ASP A 290 10.31 -3.10 14.76
CA ASP A 290 10.46 -2.46 16.07
C ASP A 290 9.35 -1.44 16.33
N ALA A 291 8.95 -0.64 15.32
CA ALA A 291 7.81 0.26 15.45
C ALA A 291 6.49 -0.50 15.68
N CYS A 292 6.23 -1.57 14.93
CA CYS A 292 5.06 -2.43 15.13
C CYS A 292 5.08 -3.11 16.51
N ARG A 293 6.24 -3.53 17.00
CA ARG A 293 6.40 -4.10 18.34
C ARG A 293 5.90 -3.16 19.44
N LEU A 294 6.09 -1.85 19.27
CA LEU A 294 5.60 -0.85 20.22
C LEU A 294 4.10 -0.56 20.07
N ALA A 295 3.47 -0.95 18.96
CA ALA A 295 2.12 -0.56 18.60
C ALA A 295 0.99 -1.47 19.13
N ASP A 296 1.24 -2.14 20.27
CA ASP A 296 0.26 -2.99 20.95
C ASP A 296 -0.29 -4.15 20.10
N PHE A 297 0.53 -4.73 19.21
CA PHE A 297 0.17 -5.95 18.48
C PHE A 297 0.52 -7.22 19.26
N ASP A 298 -0.26 -8.27 19.08
CA ASP A 298 -0.01 -9.61 19.64
C ASP A 298 0.79 -10.50 18.69
N LEU A 299 0.77 -10.19 17.39
CA LEU A 299 1.48 -10.93 16.36
C LEU A 299 1.87 -9.98 15.24
N ILE A 300 3.10 -10.13 14.73
CA ILE A 300 3.56 -9.49 13.50
C ILE A 300 3.77 -10.57 12.46
N ILE A 301 3.17 -10.41 11.28
CA ILE A 301 3.37 -11.26 10.12
C ILE A 301 4.12 -10.46 9.06
N ILE A 302 5.16 -11.06 8.50
CA ILE A 302 5.93 -10.48 7.41
C ILE A 302 5.84 -11.40 6.21
N GLU A 303 5.34 -10.90 5.10
CA GLU A 303 5.35 -11.62 3.82
C GLU A 303 6.46 -11.06 2.93
N THR A 304 7.35 -11.92 2.43
CA THR A 304 8.40 -11.52 1.48
C THR A 304 7.88 -11.52 0.04
N PRO A 305 8.61 -10.91 -0.91
CA PRO A 305 8.34 -11.09 -2.33
C PRO A 305 8.37 -12.57 -2.73
N GLY A 306 7.97 -12.89 -3.96
CA GLY A 306 8.31 -14.19 -4.55
C GLY A 306 9.82 -14.36 -4.65
N ILE A 307 10.38 -15.28 -3.87
CA ILE A 307 11.83 -15.47 -3.75
C ILE A 307 12.34 -16.60 -4.65
N GLY A 308 13.64 -16.55 -4.97
CA GLY A 308 14.35 -17.69 -5.55
C GLY A 308 14.66 -18.76 -4.50
N GLN A 309 15.03 -19.96 -4.92
CA GLN A 309 15.28 -21.09 -4.01
C GLN A 309 16.40 -20.80 -2.98
N GLY A 310 17.44 -20.05 -3.35
CA GLY A 310 18.59 -19.73 -2.48
C GLY A 310 18.44 -18.42 -1.68
N SER A 311 17.23 -18.08 -1.24
CA SER A 311 17.05 -16.90 -0.39
C SER A 311 16.47 -17.26 0.97
N ALA A 312 17.17 -16.78 2.01
CA ALA A 312 16.79 -16.89 3.41
C ALA A 312 16.81 -15.51 4.11
N ALA A 313 16.67 -14.42 3.34
CA ALA A 313 16.85 -13.05 3.83
C ALA A 313 15.91 -12.66 5.00
N ILE A 314 14.78 -13.35 5.14
CA ILE A 314 13.80 -13.10 6.21
C ILE A 314 14.15 -13.78 7.54
N VAL A 315 14.91 -14.88 7.51
CA VAL A 315 15.25 -15.70 8.68
C VAL A 315 15.84 -14.89 9.84
N PRO A 316 16.82 -13.99 9.65
CA PRO A 316 17.39 -13.23 10.76
C PRO A 316 16.45 -12.18 11.36
N LEU A 317 15.30 -11.91 10.74
CA LEU A 317 14.36 -10.85 11.14
C LEU A 317 13.15 -11.38 11.91
N VAL A 318 12.94 -12.70 11.95
CA VAL A 318 11.70 -13.31 12.43
C VAL A 318 11.97 -14.37 13.51
N ASP A 319 10.97 -14.62 14.36
CA ASP A 319 11.04 -15.67 15.37
C ASP A 319 10.74 -17.05 14.78
N THR A 320 9.92 -17.10 13.73
CA THR A 320 9.54 -18.33 13.03
C THR A 320 9.38 -18.04 11.56
N SER A 321 9.89 -18.92 10.70
CA SER A 321 9.77 -18.83 9.25
C SER A 321 8.89 -19.94 8.69
N LEU A 322 8.02 -19.60 7.75
CA LEU A 322 7.16 -20.51 7.00
C LEU A 322 7.52 -20.41 5.50
N TYR A 323 7.99 -21.51 4.92
CA TYR A 323 8.25 -21.60 3.48
C TYR A 323 7.03 -22.18 2.74
N VAL A 324 6.51 -21.43 1.77
CA VAL A 324 5.33 -21.78 0.97
C VAL A 324 5.75 -22.13 -0.45
N MET A 325 5.47 -23.36 -0.86
CA MET A 325 5.77 -23.86 -2.19
C MET A 325 4.60 -24.66 -2.77
N THR A 326 4.59 -24.82 -4.08
CA THR A 326 3.65 -25.70 -4.79
C THR A 326 4.28 -27.09 -4.96
N PRO A 327 3.47 -28.11 -5.30
CA PRO A 327 4.00 -29.43 -5.71
C PRO A 327 4.90 -29.39 -6.96
N GLU A 328 4.95 -28.27 -7.68
CA GLU A 328 5.72 -28.09 -8.92
C GLU A 328 7.14 -27.56 -8.62
N PHE A 329 8.00 -28.38 -8.02
CA PHE A 329 9.38 -28.02 -7.67
C PHE A 329 10.45 -28.70 -8.54
N GLY A 330 10.04 -29.46 -9.55
CA GLY A 330 10.94 -30.21 -10.42
C GLY A 330 11.49 -31.48 -9.75
N ALA A 331 12.76 -31.79 -9.98
CA ALA A 331 13.40 -32.96 -9.38
C ALA A 331 13.59 -32.80 -7.86
N GLN A 332 13.56 -33.91 -7.12
CA GLN A 332 13.77 -33.91 -5.67
C GLN A 332 15.10 -33.26 -5.24
N SER A 333 16.15 -33.39 -6.06
CA SER A 333 17.45 -32.74 -5.82
C SER A 333 17.41 -31.21 -5.84
N GLN A 334 16.33 -30.58 -6.30
CA GLN A 334 16.16 -29.13 -6.17
C GLN A 334 15.82 -28.72 -4.73
N LEU A 335 15.28 -29.62 -3.91
CA LEU A 335 14.98 -29.34 -2.49
C LEU A 335 16.26 -29.11 -1.69
N GLU A 336 17.37 -29.75 -2.08
CA GLU A 336 18.69 -29.56 -1.46
C GLU A 336 19.30 -28.16 -1.72
N LYS A 337 18.67 -27.35 -2.59
CA LYS A 337 19.11 -25.98 -2.91
C LYS A 337 18.27 -24.90 -2.23
N ILE A 338 17.30 -25.29 -1.42
CA ILE A 338 16.47 -24.35 -0.68
C ILE A 338 17.17 -24.06 0.64
N ASP A 339 17.75 -22.87 0.77
CA ASP A 339 18.56 -22.49 1.94
C ASP A 339 17.78 -22.47 3.27
N MET A 340 16.45 -22.51 3.22
CA MET A 340 15.60 -22.53 4.41
C MET A 340 15.15 -23.92 4.88
N LEU A 341 15.43 -24.98 4.12
CA LEU A 341 15.12 -26.38 4.51
C LEU A 341 16.33 -27.01 5.21
#